data_AF-A0A1J3K038-F1
#
_entry.id   AF-A0A1J3K038-F1
#
_cell.length_a   1.000
_cell.length_b   1.000
_cell.length_c   1.000
_cell.angle_alpha   90.00
_cell.angle_beta   90.00
_cell.angle_gamma   90.00
#
_symmetry.space_group_name_H-M   'P 1'
#
loop_
_entity.id
_entity.type
_entity.pdbx_description
1 polymer ?
#
loop_
_entity_poly.entity_id
_entity_poly.type
_entity_poly.pdbx_seq_one_letter_code
_entity_poly.pdbx_strand_id
1 'polypeptide(L)'
;EQSTLYTLKILFGSQIVDHIIVVFTNGDALDAGETLDDYLQDCPEFREILKECDDRKMMFDNRSDIPESKKDEQVQDLLNLVE
;
A
#
# COMPACT_ATOMS: atom_id res chain seq x y z
N GLU A 1 11.68 4.82 2.49
CA GLU A 1 10.97 4.09 1.42
C GLU A 1 11.71 3.96 0.09
N GLN A 2 12.14 5.04 -0.57
CA GLN A 2 12.81 4.92 -1.90
C GLN A 2 14.08 4.05 -1.89
N SER A 3 14.91 4.15 -0.84
CA SER A 3 16.10 3.30 -0.69
C SER A 3 15.76 1.81 -0.60
N THR A 4 14.62 1.45 0.00
CA THR A 4 14.12 0.07 0.07
C THR A 4 13.75 -0.42 -1.33
N LEU A 5 12.99 0.37 -2.09
CA LEU A 5 12.61 0.04 -3.46
C LEU A 5 13.82 -0.13 -4.36
N TYR A 6 14.81 0.77 -4.24
CA TYR A 6 16.08 0.65 -4.96
C TYR A 6 16.85 -0.63 -4.60
N THR A 7 16.88 -0.99 -3.33
CA THR A 7 17.52 -2.22 -2.86
C THR A 7 16.82 -3.46 -3.44
N LEU A 8 15.49 -3.48 -3.47
CA LEU A 8 14.71 -4.57 -4.07
C LEU A 8 15.00 -4.71 -5.57
N LYS A 9 15.09 -3.59 -6.31
CA LYS A 9 15.48 -3.61 -7.73
C LYS A 9 16.89 -4.17 -7.95
N ILE A 10 17.84 -3.89 -7.06
CA ILE A 10 19.19 -4.48 -7.14
C ILE A 10 19.15 -5.99 -6.90
N LEU A 11 18.38 -6.44 -5.92
CA LEU A 11 18.34 -7.85 -5.52
C LEU A 11 17.58 -8.74 -6.50
N PHE A 12 16.45 -8.26 -7.02
CA PHE A 12 15.50 -9.05 -7.81
C PHE A 12 15.39 -8.60 -9.27
N GLY A 13 16.11 -7.54 -9.67
CA GLY A 13 16.00 -6.91 -10.99
C GLY A 13 14.91 -5.84 -11.02
N SER A 14 14.99 -4.94 -12.00
CA SER A 14 14.08 -3.79 -12.09
C SER A 14 12.61 -4.18 -12.28
N GLN A 15 12.34 -5.36 -12.84
CA GLN A 15 10.98 -5.89 -13.06
C GLN A 15 10.27 -6.27 -11.76
N ILE A 16 10.96 -6.30 -10.61
CA ILE A 16 10.32 -6.58 -9.32
C ILE A 16 9.20 -5.59 -9.00
N VAL A 17 9.30 -4.35 -9.51
CA VAL A 17 8.28 -3.32 -9.29
C VAL A 17 6.95 -3.71 -9.89
N ASP A 18 6.91 -4.58 -10.91
CA ASP A 18 5.70 -5.14 -11.52
C ASP A 18 5.01 -6.18 -10.62
N HIS A 19 5.59 -6.51 -9.46
CA HIS A 19 5.06 -7.48 -8.49
C HIS A 19 4.93 -6.92 -7.06
N ILE A 20 5.26 -5.64 -6.83
CA ILE A 20 5.16 -5.01 -5.51
C ILE A 20 3.76 -4.39 -5.34
N ILE A 21 3.12 -4.70 -4.20
CA ILE A 21 1.94 -4.01 -3.70
C ILE A 21 2.36 -3.20 -2.46
N VAL A 22 2.04 -1.91 -2.44
CA VAL A 22 2.38 -1.02 -1.32
C VAL A 22 1.25 -1.01 -0.29
N VAL A 23 1.50 -1.60 0.87
CA VAL A 23 0.52 -1.67 1.95
C VAL A 23 0.76 -0.56 2.96
N PHE A 24 -0.24 0.30 3.14
CA PHE A 24 -0.31 1.28 4.20
C PHE A 24 -1.02 0.68 5.41
N THR A 25 -0.57 1.03 6.61
CA THR A 25 -1.19 0.59 7.85
C THR A 25 -1.48 1.82 8.71
N ASN A 26 -2.17 1.62 9.85
CA ASN A 26 -2.47 2.71 10.77
C ASN A 26 -3.35 3.80 10.13
N GLY A 27 -4.40 3.37 9.41
CA GLY A 27 -5.35 4.26 8.75
C GLY A 27 -6.24 5.08 9.68
N ASP A 28 -6.15 4.85 11.00
CA ASP A 28 -6.68 5.72 12.04
C ASP A 28 -5.90 7.05 12.18
N ALA A 29 -4.72 7.16 11.55
CA ALA A 29 -4.04 8.45 11.35
C ALA A 29 -4.67 9.30 10.24
N LEU A 30 -5.59 8.76 9.44
CA LEU A 30 -6.34 9.53 8.46
C LEU A 30 -7.39 10.38 9.16
N ASP A 31 -7.57 11.61 8.68
CA ASP A 31 -8.63 12.47 9.15
C ASP A 31 -10.02 11.89 8.83
N ALA A 32 -11.04 12.28 9.60
CA ALA A 32 -12.38 11.75 9.42
C ALA A 32 -12.93 12.08 8.01
N GLY A 33 -13.10 11.05 7.18
CA GLY A 33 -13.57 11.18 5.80
C GLY A 33 -12.45 11.36 4.77
N GLU A 34 -11.19 11.36 5.20
CA GLU A 34 -10.02 11.36 4.33
C GLU A 34 -9.77 9.96 3.74
N THR A 35 -9.52 9.91 2.43
CA THR A 35 -9.11 8.68 1.75
C THR A 35 -7.59 8.52 1.78
N LEU A 36 -7.09 7.30 1.52
CA LEU A 36 -5.64 7.10 1.35
C LEU A 36 -5.08 7.96 0.21
N ASP A 37 -5.85 8.18 -0.87
CA ASP A 37 -5.41 9.03 -1.98
C ASP A 37 -5.28 10.50 -1.58
N ASP A 38 -6.22 11.00 -0.76
CA ASP A 38 -6.15 12.36 -0.21
C ASP A 38 -4.90 12.53 0.65
N TYR A 39 -4.64 11.59 1.56
CA TYR A 39 -3.46 11.60 2.43
C TYR A 39 -2.14 11.59 1.65
N LEU A 40 -2.08 10.83 0.56
CA LEU A 40 -0.89 10.71 -0.27
C LEU A 40 -0.69 11.92 -1.20
N GLN A 41 -1.68 12.80 -1.32
CA GLN A 41 -1.58 13.98 -2.18
C GLN A 41 -0.43 14.90 -1.77
N ASP A 42 -0.18 15.00 -0.46
CA ASP A 42 0.84 15.87 0.14
C ASP A 42 2.18 15.16 0.39
N CYS A 43 2.30 13.89 -0.05
CA CYS A 43 3.49 13.06 0.14
C CYS A 43 4.16 12.73 -1.21
N PRO A 44 4.96 13.66 -1.79
CA PRO A 44 5.52 13.49 -3.13
C PRO A 44 6.45 12.27 -3.27
N GLU A 45 7.13 11.86 -2.20
CA GLU A 45 8.04 10.71 -2.21
C GLU A 45 7.31 9.40 -2.47
N PHE A 46 6.08 9.27 -1.96
CA PHE A 46 5.24 8.09 -2.19
C PHE A 46 4.66 8.05 -3.59
N ARG A 47 4.37 9.21 -4.21
CA ARG A 47 3.89 9.24 -5.60
C ARG A 47 4.84 8.59 -6.57
N GLU A 48 6.15 8.81 -6.42
CA GLU A 48 7.15 8.17 -7.29
C GLU A 48 7.18 6.65 -7.10
N ILE A 49 7.15 6.19 -5.85
CA ILE A 49 7.11 4.76 -5.51
C ILE A 49 5.87 4.09 -6.08
N LEU A 50 4.70 4.70 -5.86
CA LEU A 50 3.42 4.17 -6.32
C LEU A 50 3.33 4.14 -7.84
N LYS A 51 3.80 5.19 -8.51
CA LYS A 51 3.87 5.22 -9.98
C LYS A 51 4.71 4.09 -10.54
N GLU A 52 5.83 3.75 -9.90
CA GLU A 52 6.64 2.62 -10.32
C GLU A 52 5.99 1.26 -10.05
N CYS A 53 5.11 1.17 -9.04
CA CYS A 53 4.39 -0.04 -8.68
C CYS A 53 3.00 -0.16 -9.35
N ASP A 54 2.74 0.61 -10.42
CA ASP A 54 1.45 0.69 -11.14
C ASP A 54 0.26 1.06 -10.24
N ASP A 55 0.51 1.96 -9.29
CA ASP A 55 -0.45 2.43 -8.28
C ASP A 55 -1.11 1.31 -7.44
N ARG A 56 -0.50 0.11 -7.41
CA ARG A 56 -0.97 -1.00 -6.58
C ARG A 56 -0.69 -0.71 -5.12
N LYS A 57 -1.72 -0.25 -4.45
CA LYS A 57 -1.68 0.13 -3.04
C LYS A 57 -2.95 -0.27 -2.33
N MET A 58 -2.84 -0.42 -1.02
CA MET A 58 -3.98 -0.75 -0.17
C MET A 58 -3.76 -0.22 1.24
N MET A 59 -4.85 0.22 1.90
CA MET A 59 -4.84 0.47 3.34
C MET A 59 -5.24 -0.81 4.10
N PHE A 60 -4.49 -1.12 5.15
CA PHE A 60 -4.72 -2.29 6.00
C PHE A 60 -4.90 -1.86 7.47
N ASP A 61 -6.10 -2.05 7.99
CA ASP A 61 -6.42 -1.86 9.41
C ASP A 61 -5.99 -3.10 10.20
N ASN A 62 -4.96 -2.95 11.04
CA ASN A 62 -4.39 -4.03 11.84
C ASN A 62 -4.85 -4.00 13.31
N ARG A 63 -5.84 -3.17 13.65
CA ARG A 63 -6.31 -3.10 15.04
C ARG A 63 -7.01 -4.40 15.42
N SER A 64 -6.78 -4.85 16.65
CA SER A 64 -7.31 -6.14 17.12
C SER A 64 -8.83 -6.13 17.34
N ASP A 65 -9.44 -4.94 17.42
CA ASP A 65 -10.84 -4.71 17.74
C ASP A 65 -11.75 -4.51 16.52
N ILE A 66 -11.21 -4.59 15.30
CA ILE A 66 -12.04 -4.51 14.09
C ILE A 66 -12.88 -5.79 13.89
N PRO A 67 -14.08 -5.68 13.29
CA PRO A 67 -14.91 -6.83 12.97
C PRO A 67 -14.17 -7.83 12.08
N GLU A 68 -14.39 -9.13 12.32
CA GLU A 68 -13.77 -10.19 11.52
C GLU A 68 -14.12 -10.07 10.03
N SER A 69 -15.36 -9.68 9.71
CA SER A 69 -15.78 -9.43 8.33
C SER A 69 -14.94 -8.36 7.62
N LYS A 70 -14.45 -7.35 8.35
CA LYS A 70 -13.59 -6.31 7.79
C LYS A 70 -12.17 -6.85 7.52
N LYS A 71 -11.68 -7.75 8.37
CA LYS A 71 -10.41 -8.45 8.12
C LYS A 71 -10.51 -9.32 6.88
N ASP A 72 -11.59 -10.10 6.75
CA ASP A 72 -11.83 -10.97 5.61
C ASP A 72 -11.91 -10.16 4.30
N GLU A 73 -12.63 -9.03 4.32
CA GLU A 73 -12.71 -8.09 3.20
C GLU A 73 -11.30 -7.57 2.81
N GLN A 74 -10.51 -7.11 3.78
CA GLN A 74 -9.16 -6.60 3.51
C GLN A 74 -8.21 -7.69 2.96
N VAL A 75 -8.32 -8.92 3.46
CA VAL A 75 -7.53 -10.05 2.94
C VAL A 75 -7.96 -10.37 1.51
N GLN A 76 -9.26 -10.40 1.23
CA GLN A 76 -9.78 -10.68 -0.11
C GLN A 76 -9.36 -9.60 -1.12
N ASP A 77 -9.44 -8.33 -0.75
CA ASP A 77 -8.99 -7.22 -1.60
C ASP A 77 -7.49 -7.30 -1.90
N LEU A 78 -6.67 -7.67 -0.91
CA LEU A 78 -5.25 -7.90 -1.13
C LEU A 78 -5.01 -9.06 -2.11
N LEU A 79 -5.75 -10.16 -1.99
CA LEU A 79 -5.63 -11.30 -2.91
C LEU A 79 -6.04 -10.92 -4.34
N ASN A 80 -7.07 -10.08 -4.50
CA ASN A 80 -7.50 -9.57 -5.81
C ASN A 80 -6.43 -8.71 -6.51
N LEU A 81 -5.49 -8.12 -5.76
CA LEU A 81 -4.35 -7.38 -6.32
C LEU A 81 -3.17 -8.28 -6.71
N VAL A 82 -3.16 -9.53 -6.22
CA VAL A 82 -2.12 -10.53 -6.50
C VAL A 82 -2.50 -11.40 -7.71
N GLU A 83 -3.80 -11.67 -7.90
CA GLU A 83 -4.36 -12.42 -9.04
C GLU A 83 -4.24 -11.66 -10.38
#